data_AF-A0A1R3KRD0-F1
#
_entry.id   AF-A0A1R3KRD0-F1
#
_cell.length_a   1.000
_cell.length_b   1.000
_cell.length_c   1.000
_cell.angle_alpha   90.00
_cell.angle_beta   90.00
_cell.angle_gamma   90.00
#
_symmetry.space_group_name_H-M   'P 1'
#
loop_
_entity.id
_entity.type
_entity.pdbx_description
1 polymer ?
#
loop_
_entity_poly.entity_id
_entity_poly.type
_entity_poly.pdbx_seq_one_letter_code
_entity_poly.pdbx_strand_id
1 'polypeptide(L)'
;MSRKPDESLTAYGQRFREVAMLIPSLPEREVNSLFLRTLPKEYFKALLPKITESFSRLIVIGEAMEAAIKMGYLDEVSDSVKKGYKKKEG
;
A
#
# COMPACT_ATOMS: atom_id res chain seq x y z
N MET A 1 13.50 -2.18 1.33
CA MET A 1 12.74 -2.77 2.47
C MET A 1 11.47 -3.40 1.90
N SER A 2 11.01 -4.51 2.45
CA SER A 2 9.73 -5.11 2.07
C SER A 2 8.86 -5.29 3.32
N ARG A 3 7.55 -5.21 3.10
CA ARG A 3 6.55 -5.50 4.12
C ARG A 3 6.46 -7.00 4.37
N LYS A 4 6.33 -7.40 5.64
CA LYS A 4 6.12 -8.82 6.00
C LYS A 4 4.66 -9.24 5.73
N PRO A 5 4.37 -10.53 5.46
CA PRO A 5 3.03 -10.99 5.10
C PRO A 5 1.93 -10.71 6.15
N ASP A 6 2.30 -10.69 7.42
CA ASP A 6 1.44 -10.55 8.59
C ASP A 6 1.49 -9.15 9.24
N GLU A 7 2.33 -8.27 8.69
CA GLU A 7 2.53 -6.94 9.23
C GLU A 7 1.47 -5.97 8.70
N SER A 8 0.93 -5.10 9.56
CA SER A 8 0.01 -4.04 9.13
C SER A 8 0.73 -2.95 8.33
N LEU A 9 0.00 -2.21 7.49
CA LEU A 9 0.61 -1.12 6.73
C LEU A 9 1.17 -0.03 7.66
N THR A 10 0.52 0.25 8.80
CA THR A 10 1.06 1.17 9.81
C THR A 10 2.39 0.70 10.38
N ALA A 11 2.49 -0.55 10.83
CA ALA A 11 3.74 -1.08 11.40
C ALA A 11 4.87 -1.07 10.35
N TYR A 12 4.56 -1.46 9.11
CA TYR A 12 5.50 -1.36 8.02
C TYR A 12 5.94 0.08 7.74
N GLY A 13 4.98 1.01 7.65
CA GLY A 13 5.23 2.42 7.41
C GLY A 13 6.10 3.07 8.47
N GLN A 14 5.91 2.72 9.74
CA GLN A 14 6.75 3.18 10.85
C GLN A 14 8.20 2.71 10.68
N ARG A 15 8.42 1.40 10.49
CA ARG A 15 9.78 0.85 10.25
C ARG A 15 10.44 1.47 9.02
N PHE A 16 9.68 1.66 7.95
CA PHE A 16 10.18 2.31 6.75
C PHE A 16 10.66 3.73 7.04
N ARG A 17 9.85 4.52 7.77
CA ARG A 17 10.18 5.90 8.11
C ARG A 17 11.40 6.00 9.02
N GLU A 18 11.52 5.11 10.01
CA GLU A 18 12.69 5.03 10.89
C GLU A 18 13.98 4.83 10.09
N VAL A 19 13.97 3.95 9.09
CA VAL A 19 15.13 3.74 8.20
C VAL A 19 15.35 4.95 7.29
N ALA A 20 14.29 5.56 6.76
CA ALA A 20 14.41 6.75 5.91
C ALA A 20 14.98 7.96 6.68
N MET A 21 14.70 8.08 7.97
CA MET A 21 15.27 9.12 8.84
C MET A 21 16.79 8.98 9.05
N LEU A 22 17.37 7.81 8.80
CA LEU A 22 18.83 7.63 8.83
C LEU A 22 19.54 8.28 7.66
N ILE A 23 18.79 8.69 6.61
CA ILE A 23 19.33 9.39 5.44
C ILE A 23 19.24 10.90 5.70
N PRO A 24 20.38 11.61 5.89
CA PRO A 24 20.36 13.03 6.15
C PRO A 24 19.69 13.81 5.00
N SER A 25 18.85 14.78 5.35
CA SER A 25 18.22 15.72 4.40
C SER A 25 17.33 15.09 3.33
N LEU A 26 16.80 13.87 3.54
CA LEU A 26 15.86 13.25 2.60
C LEU A 26 14.51 14.00 2.63
N PRO A 27 14.06 14.61 1.52
CA PRO A 27 12.79 15.33 1.49
C PRO A 27 11.61 14.38 1.70
N GLU A 28 10.56 14.82 2.38
CA GLU A 28 9.37 13.98 2.65
C GLU A 28 8.74 13.41 1.37
N ARG A 29 8.71 14.19 0.28
CA ARG A 29 8.24 13.71 -1.03
C ARG A 29 9.04 12.51 -1.53
N GLU A 30 10.36 12.49 -1.29
CA GLU A 30 11.22 11.37 -1.69
C GLU A 30 11.01 10.17 -0.76
N VAL A 31 10.83 10.40 0.54
CA VAL A 31 10.41 9.35 1.49
C VAL A 31 9.09 8.70 1.03
N ASN A 32 8.11 9.51 0.66
CA ASN A 32 6.82 9.06 0.14
C ASN A 32 6.98 8.26 -1.16
N SER A 33 7.77 8.76 -2.12
CA SER A 33 8.09 8.08 -3.38
C SER A 33 8.69 6.70 -3.14
N LEU A 34 9.71 6.62 -2.29
CA LEU A 34 10.37 5.36 -1.96
C LEU A 34 9.41 4.41 -1.25
N PHE A 35 8.60 4.90 -0.32
CA PHE A 35 7.58 4.10 0.37
C PHE A 35 6.59 3.46 -0.62
N LEU A 36 5.99 4.26 -1.51
CA LEU A 36 5.02 3.76 -2.49
C LEU A 36 5.60 2.70 -3.43
N ARG A 37 6.90 2.82 -3.79
CA ARG A 37 7.60 1.83 -4.62
C ARG A 37 7.77 0.46 -3.94
N THR A 38 7.64 0.40 -2.62
CA THR A 38 7.70 -0.86 -1.87
C THR A 38 6.36 -1.55 -1.69
N LEU A 39 5.26 -0.89 -2.07
CA LEU A 39 3.91 -1.43 -1.98
C LEU A 39 3.49 -2.11 -3.30
N PRO A 40 2.44 -2.94 -3.30
CA PRO A 40 1.84 -3.46 -4.53
C PRO A 40 1.43 -2.35 -5.50
N LYS A 41 1.39 -2.64 -6.79
CA LYS A 41 1.19 -1.65 -7.87
C LYS A 41 -0.11 -0.84 -7.72
N GLU A 42 -1.12 -1.44 -7.11
CA GLU A 42 -2.44 -0.87 -6.86
C GLU A 42 -2.36 0.30 -5.87
N TYR A 43 -1.57 0.15 -4.81
CA TYR A 43 -1.27 1.22 -3.86
C TYR A 43 -0.53 2.35 -4.54
N PHE A 44 0.47 2.01 -5.36
CA PHE A 44 1.22 3.01 -6.10
C PHE A 44 0.28 3.83 -6.99
N LYS A 45 -0.60 3.19 -7.77
CA LYS A 45 -1.57 3.89 -8.63
C LYS A 45 -2.53 4.79 -7.83
N ALA A 46 -3.04 4.31 -6.70
CA ALA A 46 -4.03 5.04 -5.90
C ALA A 46 -3.41 6.20 -5.08
N LEU A 47 -2.19 6.02 -4.60
CA LEU A 47 -1.51 6.96 -3.70
C LEU A 47 -0.59 7.93 -4.45
N LEU A 48 -0.14 7.62 -5.67
CA LEU A 48 0.71 8.50 -6.48
C LEU A 48 0.09 9.90 -6.68
N PRO A 49 -1.21 10.07 -6.97
CA PRO A 49 -1.83 11.40 -7.05
C PRO A 49 -1.81 12.17 -5.72
N LYS A 50 -1.58 11.47 -4.60
CA LYS A 50 -1.55 12.01 -3.23
C LYS A 50 -0.15 12.06 -2.65
N ILE A 51 0.90 11.83 -3.45
CA ILE A 51 2.29 11.70 -2.98
C ILE A 51 2.82 12.93 -2.23
N THR A 52 2.21 14.10 -2.41
CA THR A 52 2.55 15.35 -1.73
C THR A 52 1.88 15.50 -0.36
N GLU A 53 0.94 14.61 -0.01
CA GLU A 53 0.36 14.54 1.33
C GLU A 53 1.40 14.10 2.36
N SER A 54 1.11 14.36 3.65
CA SER A 54 1.98 13.88 4.72
C SER A 54 2.14 12.36 4.71
N PHE A 55 3.31 11.86 5.11
CA PHE A 55 3.59 10.43 5.19
C PHE A 55 2.51 9.68 5.99
N SER A 56 2.10 10.24 7.14
CA SER A 56 1.05 9.65 7.98
C SER A 56 -0.30 9.55 7.27
N ARG A 57 -0.65 10.53 6.42
CA ARG A 57 -1.89 10.50 5.64
C ARG A 57 -1.87 9.39 4.58
N LEU A 58 -0.72 9.14 3.96
CA LEU A 58 -0.55 8.04 3.01
C LEU A 58 -0.76 6.67 3.69
N ILE A 59 -0.26 6.49 4.91
CA ILE A 59 -0.48 5.27 5.70
C ILE A 59 -1.98 5.06 5.97
N VAL A 60 -2.69 6.09 6.44
CA VAL A 60 -4.13 6.00 6.74
C VAL A 60 -4.94 5.62 5.49
N ILE A 61 -4.63 6.23 4.35
CA ILE A 61 -5.33 5.91 3.10
C ILE A 61 -5.01 4.47 2.67
N GLY A 62 -3.76 4.04 2.76
CA GLY A 62 -3.40 2.67 2.42
C GLY A 62 -4.06 1.63 3.35
N GLU A 63 -4.20 1.89 4.65
CA GLU A 63 -4.95 1.01 5.55
C GLU A 63 -6.44 0.95 5.20
N ALA A 64 -7.03 2.10 4.85
CA ALA A 64 -8.41 2.13 4.38
C ALA A 64 -8.58 1.34 3.08
N MET A 65 -7.60 1.37 2.18
CA MET A 65 -7.59 0.53 0.97
C MET A 65 -7.53 -0.96 1.33
N GLU A 66 -6.69 -1.38 2.27
CA GLU A 66 -6.65 -2.77 2.75
C GLU A 66 -7.98 -3.24 3.30
N ALA A 67 -8.63 -2.40 4.12
CA ALA A 67 -9.94 -2.69 4.67
C ALA A 67 -10.99 -2.80 3.55
N ALA A 68 -10.99 -1.87 2.60
CA ALA A 68 -11.91 -1.87 1.47
C ALA A 68 -11.75 -3.12 0.57
N ILE A 69 -10.50 -3.57 0.35
CA ILE A 69 -10.21 -4.82 -0.36
C ILE A 69 -10.78 -6.02 0.41
N LYS A 70 -10.50 -6.11 1.72
CA LYS A 70 -11.01 -7.20 2.58
C LYS A 70 -12.54 -7.24 2.65
N MET A 71 -13.19 -6.09 2.54
CA MET A 71 -14.65 -5.96 2.53
C MET A 71 -15.27 -6.22 1.15
N GLY A 72 -14.46 -6.40 0.10
CA GLY A 72 -14.93 -6.59 -1.28
C GLY A 72 -15.42 -5.32 -1.96
N TYR A 73 -15.13 -4.13 -1.41
CA TYR A 73 -15.39 -2.85 -2.07
C TYR A 73 -14.37 -2.53 -3.17
N LEU A 74 -13.19 -3.16 -3.10
CA LEU A 74 -12.15 -3.13 -4.11
C LEU A 74 -11.78 -4.57 -4.47
N ASP A 75 -11.50 -4.83 -5.74
CA ASP A 75 -11.06 -6.16 -6.18
C ASP A 75 -9.78 -6.59 -5.45
N GLU A 76 -9.73 -7.87 -5.04
CA GLU A 76 -8.55 -8.45 -4.40
C GLU A 76 -7.33 -8.38 -5.34
N VAL A 77 -6.21 -7.97 -4.75
CA VAL A 77 -4.93 -7.80 -5.44
C VAL A 77 -4.36 -9.17 -5.82
N SER A 78 -4.64 -9.62 -7.04
CA SER A 78 -3.93 -10.73 -7.67
C SER A 78 -3.56 -10.39 -9.10
N ASP A 79 -2.24 -10.36 -9.38
CA ASP A 79 -1.72 -10.45 -10.73
C ASP A 79 -2.18 -11.82 -11.31
N SER A 80 -3.17 -11.76 -12.20
CA SER A 80 -3.57 -12.80 -13.18
C SER A 80 -4.15 -14.15 -12.69
N VAL A 81 -5.26 -14.55 -13.34
CA VAL A 81 -5.84 -15.91 -13.44
C VAL A 81 -6.46 -16.49 -12.16
N LYS A 82 -7.73 -16.16 -11.90
CA LYS A 82 -8.73 -17.09 -11.31
C LYS A 82 -10.14 -16.47 -11.27
N LYS A 83 -10.73 -16.20 -12.43
CA LYS A 83 -12.20 -16.23 -12.56
C LYS A 83 -12.62 -17.29 -13.58
N GLY A 84 -12.09 -18.49 -13.37
CA GLY A 84 -12.72 -19.74 -13.75
C GLY A 84 -13.23 -20.43 -12.48
N TYR A 85 -14.38 -20.02 -11.98
CA TYR A 85 -15.24 -20.92 -11.20
C TYR A 85 -16.68 -20.79 -11.71
N LYS A 86 -17.09 -21.88 -12.36
CA LYS A 86 -18.41 -22.20 -12.89
C LYS A 86 -19.48 -22.25 -11.78
N LYS A 87 -20.71 -21.89 -12.23
CA LYS A 87 -22.04 -22.48 -11.93
C LYS A 87 -22.58 -22.49 -10.49
N LYS A 88 -23.81 -21.99 -10.34
CA LYS A 88 -25.07 -22.77 -10.20
C LYS A 88 -26.17 -22.02 -11.00
N GLU A 89 -26.80 -22.54 -12.05
CA GLU A 89 -27.82 -23.61 -12.17
C GLU A 89 -29.06 -23.41 -11.30
N GLY A 90 -30.23 -23.38 -11.95
CA GLY A 90 -31.57 -23.30 -11.38
C GLY A 90 -32.53 -22.54 -12.27
#